data_AF-U4U0R0-F1
#
_entry.id   AF-U4U0R0-F1
#
_cell.length_a   1.000
_cell.length_b   1.000
_cell.length_c   1.000
_cell.angle_alpha   90.00
_cell.angle_beta   90.00
_cell.angle_gamma   90.00
#
_symmetry.space_group_name_H-M   'P 1'
#
loop_
_entity.id
_entity.type
_entity.pdbx_description
1 polymer ?
#
loop_
_entity_poly.entity_id
_entity_poly.type
_entity_poly.pdbx_seq_one_letter_code
_entity_poly.pdbx_strand_id
1 'polypeptide(L)'
;MSPLPELSRELCKPIFIMGKKKSWGYAADCHLNRLQATENKLLRMAIHAPWFVRNSQIYRDLEWEPLRKFLTKKAAEDFEKAGRHSNEELRNLVNYTPEDL
;
A
#
# COMPACT_ATOMS: atom_id res chain seq x y z
N MET A 1 22.92 4.76 -21.61
CA MET A 1 21.67 5.54 -21.81
C MET A 1 20.49 4.66 -21.41
N SER A 2 19.99 4.77 -20.18
CA SER A 2 18.67 4.24 -19.82
C SER A 2 18.12 5.05 -18.63
N PRO A 3 17.05 5.85 -18.81
CA PRO A 3 16.40 6.58 -17.73
C PRO A 3 15.45 5.64 -16.96
N LEU A 4 16.00 4.57 -16.39
CA LEU A 4 15.23 3.55 -15.67
C LEU A 4 14.58 4.03 -14.35
N PRO A 5 15.17 4.95 -13.55
CA PRO A 5 14.56 5.35 -12.29
C PRO A 5 13.39 6.33 -12.45
N GLU A 6 13.27 7.02 -13.60
CA GLU A 6 12.24 8.04 -13.80
C GLU A 6 10.96 7.43 -14.37
N LEU A 7 11.08 6.53 -15.36
CA LEU A 7 9.96 5.75 -15.91
C LEU A 7 9.32 4.81 -14.88
N SER A 8 10.13 4.14 -14.06
CA SER A 8 9.63 3.29 -12.97
C SER A 8 8.89 4.10 -11.90
N ARG A 9 9.34 5.32 -11.59
CA ARG A 9 8.62 6.26 -10.71
C ARG A 9 7.29 6.67 -11.30
N GLU A 10 7.24 7.09 -12.57
CA GLU A 10 6.00 7.46 -13.27
C GLU A 10 5.00 6.31 -13.31
N LEU A 11 5.45 5.10 -13.66
CA LEU A 11 4.62 3.89 -13.70
C LEU A 11 4.05 3.55 -12.31
N CYS A 12 4.83 3.76 -11.24
CA CYS A 12 4.40 3.44 -9.87
C CYS A 12 3.55 4.52 -9.20
N LYS A 13 3.45 5.74 -9.76
CA LYS A 13 2.60 6.82 -9.22
C LYS A 13 1.16 6.38 -8.88
N PRO A 14 0.41 5.68 -9.76
CA PRO A 14 -0.95 5.23 -9.44
C PRO A 14 -1.00 4.28 -8.23
N ILE A 15 -0.01 3.41 -8.06
CA ILE A 15 0.09 2.53 -6.89
C ILE A 15 0.32 3.36 -5.62
N PHE A 16 1.22 4.33 -5.70
CA PHE A 16 1.53 5.21 -4.57
C PHE A 16 0.33 6.11 -4.17
N ILE A 17 -0.39 6.64 -5.16
CA ILE A 17 -1.61 7.45 -4.94
C ILE A 17 -2.72 6.59 -4.34
N MET A 18 -2.91 5.36 -4.81
CA MET A 18 -3.89 4.44 -4.22
C MET A 18 -3.51 4.06 -2.79
N GLY A 19 -2.23 3.73 -2.54
CA GLY A 19 -1.75 3.38 -1.20
C GLY A 19 -1.88 4.51 -0.18
N LYS A 20 -1.82 5.77 -0.62
CA LYS A 20 -1.99 6.95 0.26
C LYS A 20 -3.43 7.18 0.71
N LYS A 21 -4.42 6.50 0.15
CA LYS A 21 -5.83 6.72 0.49
C LYS A 21 -6.22 5.88 1.72
N LYS A 22 -6.61 6.59 2.78
CA LYS A 22 -7.01 6.07 4.10
C LYS A 22 -8.09 4.97 4.04
N SER A 23 -8.96 5.02 3.04
CA SER A 23 -10.06 4.06 2.84
C SER A 23 -9.60 2.62 2.59
N TRP A 24 -8.40 2.42 2.04
CA TRP A 24 -7.90 1.07 1.74
C TRP A 24 -7.42 0.32 2.98
N GLY A 25 -7.16 1.01 4.10
CA GLY A 25 -6.85 0.36 5.38
C GLY A 25 -8.01 -0.51 5.91
N TYR A 26 -9.23 -0.26 5.44
CA TYR A 26 -10.45 -1.00 5.79
C TYR A 26 -10.98 -1.89 4.65
N ALA A 27 -10.25 -1.99 3.53
CA ALA A 27 -10.72 -2.76 2.40
C ALA A 27 -10.67 -4.28 2.70
N ALA A 28 -11.69 -5.02 2.24
CA ALA A 28 -11.71 -6.46 2.33
C ALA A 28 -10.48 -7.10 1.65
N ASP A 29 -10.03 -8.24 2.18
CA ASP A 29 -8.81 -8.91 1.70
C ASP A 29 -8.81 -9.24 0.21
N CYS A 30 -9.99 -9.49 -0.38
CA CYS A 30 -10.13 -9.73 -1.81
C CYS A 30 -9.65 -8.53 -2.67
N HIS A 31 -9.93 -7.30 -2.22
CA HIS A 31 -9.51 -6.08 -2.91
C HIS A 31 -8.02 -5.82 -2.69
N LEU A 32 -7.52 -6.05 -1.47
CA LEU A 32 -6.08 -5.94 -1.17
C LEU A 32 -5.25 -6.92 -1.99
N ASN A 33 -5.73 -8.15 -2.17
CA ASN A 33 -5.07 -9.15 -3.02
C ASN A 33 -5.04 -8.73 -4.50
N ARG A 34 -6.11 -8.13 -5.02
CA ARG A 34 -6.14 -7.59 -6.40
C ARG A 34 -5.18 -6.41 -6.59
N LEU A 35 -5.04 -5.56 -5.57
CA LEU A 35 -4.09 -4.45 -5.58
C LEU A 35 -2.65 -4.97 -5.60
N GLN A 36 -2.32 -5.92 -4.72
CA GLN A 36 -1.00 -6.56 -4.68
C GLN A 36 -0.66 -7.25 -6.02
N ALA A 37 -1.64 -7.89 -6.67
CA ALA A 37 -1.45 -8.50 -7.99
C ALA A 37 -1.17 -7.46 -9.09
N THR A 38 -1.85 -6.32 -9.04
CA THR A 38 -1.62 -5.20 -9.97
C THR A 38 -0.22 -4.61 -9.77
N GLU A 39 0.20 -4.42 -8.51
CA GLU A 39 1.54 -3.97 -8.17
C GLU A 39 2.62 -4.92 -8.72
N ASN A 40 2.48 -6.22 -8.47
CA ASN A 40 3.42 -7.23 -8.96
C ASN A 40 3.58 -7.20 -10.49
N LYS A 41 2.48 -7.01 -11.23
CA LYS A 41 2.52 -6.92 -12.70
C LYS A 41 3.25 -5.65 -13.15
N LEU A 42 2.95 -4.52 -12.53
CA LEU A 42 3.58 -3.25 -12.87
C LEU A 42 5.10 -3.28 -12.63
N LEU A 43 5.53 -3.77 -11.47
CA LEU A 43 6.95 -3.87 -11.14
C LEU A 43 7.69 -4.75 -12.14
N ARG A 44 7.10 -5.90 -12.52
CA ARG A 44 7.66 -6.77 -13.57
C ARG A 44 7.77 -6.08 -14.92
N MET A 45 6.76 -5.32 -15.32
CA MET A 45 6.80 -4.54 -16.56
C MET A 45 7.88 -3.46 -16.51
N ALA A 46 8.05 -2.80 -15.37
CA ALA A 46 9.04 -1.73 -15.19
C ALA A 46 10.50 -2.21 -15.35
N ILE A 47 10.81 -3.43 -14.89
CA ILE A 47 12.15 -4.03 -15.00
C ILE A 47 12.29 -5.06 -16.12
N HIS A 48 11.25 -5.23 -16.95
CA HIS A 48 11.18 -6.29 -17.97
C HIS A 48 11.54 -7.70 -17.45
N ALA A 49 11.11 -8.02 -16.22
CA ALA A 49 11.45 -9.30 -15.60
C ALA A 49 10.66 -10.46 -16.21
N PRO A 50 11.33 -11.59 -16.55
CA PRO A 50 10.63 -12.77 -17.04
C PRO A 50 9.78 -13.44 -15.95
N TRP A 51 8.78 -14.20 -16.38
CA TRP A 51 7.74 -14.76 -15.49
C TRP A 51 8.29 -15.65 -14.37
N PHE A 52 9.41 -16.33 -14.59
CA PHE A 52 10.03 -17.25 -13.63
C PHE A 52 10.79 -16.55 -12.48
N VAL A 53 11.09 -15.25 -12.61
CA VAL A 53 11.71 -14.49 -11.51
C VAL A 53 10.70 -14.38 -10.38
N ARG A 54 11.10 -14.63 -9.13
CA ARG A 54 10.17 -14.53 -7.98
C ARG A 54 9.91 -13.07 -7.62
N ASN A 55 8.67 -12.74 -7.23
CA ASN A 55 8.32 -11.37 -6.78
C ASN A 55 9.20 -10.91 -5.61
N SER A 56 9.60 -11.83 -4.71
CA SER A 56 10.51 -11.51 -3.60
C SER A 56 11.89 -11.03 -4.05
N GLN A 57 12.39 -11.55 -5.18
CA GLN A 57 13.66 -11.10 -5.77
C GLN A 57 13.49 -9.68 -6.32
N ILE A 58 12.40 -9.44 -7.06
CA ILE A 58 12.07 -8.12 -7.63
C ILE A 58 11.97 -7.07 -6.52
N TYR A 59 11.30 -7.39 -5.42
CA TYR A 59 11.19 -6.49 -4.28
C TYR A 59 12.55 -6.21 -3.62
N ARG A 60 13.42 -7.22 -3.49
CA ARG A 60 14.77 -7.02 -2.94
C ARG A 60 15.63 -6.15 -3.84
N ASP A 61 15.60 -6.41 -5.15
CA ASP A 61 16.45 -5.70 -6.12
C ASP A 61 16.01 -4.23 -6.30
N LEU A 62 14.72 -3.95 -6.10
CA LEU A 62 14.14 -2.61 -6.14
C LEU A 62 14.07 -1.92 -4.76
N GLU A 63 14.51 -2.60 -3.69
CA GLU A 63 14.31 -2.17 -2.30
C GLU A 63 12.85 -1.75 -2.00
N TRP A 64 11.91 -2.43 -2.65
CA TRP A 64 10.51 -2.03 -2.69
C TRP A 64 9.72 -2.65 -1.53
N GLU A 65 9.01 -1.81 -0.79
CA GLU A 65 8.09 -2.25 0.26
C GLU A 65 6.74 -2.67 -0.37
N PRO A 66 6.27 -3.92 -0.17
CA PRO A 66 4.99 -4.37 -0.70
C PRO A 66 3.82 -3.50 -0.23
N LEU A 67 2.89 -3.18 -1.13
CA LEU A 67 1.76 -2.29 -0.85
C LEU A 67 0.96 -2.69 0.39
N ARG A 68 0.76 -3.99 0.64
CA ARG A 68 0.06 -4.47 1.84
C ARG A 68 0.74 -4.01 3.14
N LYS A 69 2.08 -4.11 3.23
CA LYS A 69 2.82 -3.67 4.42
C LYS A 69 2.74 -2.17 4.61
N PHE A 70 2.89 -1.43 3.51
CA PHE A 70 2.74 0.03 3.50
C PHE A 70 1.35 0.46 4.00
N LEU A 71 0.28 -0.18 3.51
CA LEU A 71 -1.10 0.11 3.91
C LEU A 71 -1.34 -0.17 5.39
N THR A 72 -0.86 -1.31 5.91
CA THR A 72 -1.00 -1.64 7.34
C THR A 72 -0.26 -0.63 8.21
N LYS A 73 0.97 -0.25 7.83
CA LYS A 73 1.74 0.78 8.54
C LYS A 73 1.04 2.13 8.52
N LYS A 74 0.50 2.54 7.37
CA LYS A 74 -0.25 3.79 7.23
C LYS A 74 -1.52 3.79 8.06
N ALA A 75 -2.27 2.69 8.05
CA ALA A 75 -3.45 2.53 8.89
C ALA A 75 -3.09 2.70 10.36
N ALA A 76 -2.04 2.03 10.85
CA ALA A 76 -1.58 2.16 12.23
C ALA A 76 -1.16 3.61 12.59
N GLU A 77 -0.38 4.28 11.74
CA GLU A 77 -0.01 5.69 11.92
C GLU A 77 -1.24 6.60 11.98
N ASP A 78 -2.26 6.28 11.19
CA ASP A 78 -3.49 7.04 11.11
C ASP A 78 -4.39 6.85 12.34
N PHE A 79 -4.48 5.62 12.88
CA PHE A 79 -5.16 5.32 14.14
C PHE A 79 -4.48 6.00 15.33
N GLU A 80 -3.15 5.92 15.41
CA GLU A 80 -2.37 6.61 16.45
C GLU A 80 -2.60 8.13 16.44
N LYS A 81 -2.66 8.73 15.25
CA LYS A 81 -2.96 10.16 15.09
C LYS A 81 -4.40 10.50 15.48
N ALA A 82 -5.35 9.65 15.13
CA ALA A 82 -6.76 9.85 15.50
C ALA A 82 -6.94 9.78 17.03
N GLY A 83 -6.25 8.86 17.71
CA GLY A 83 -6.29 8.75 19.17
C GLY A 83 -5.66 9.94 19.91
N ARG A 84 -4.72 10.65 19.29
CA ARG A 84 -4.08 11.86 19.85
C ARG A 84 -4.75 13.17 19.42
N HIS A 85 -5.80 13.10 18.59
CA HIS A 85 -6.44 14.29 18.06
C HIS A 85 -7.26 15.02 19.15
N SER A 86 -7.34 16.34 19.06
CA SER A 86 -8.11 17.18 19.99
C SER A 86 -9.63 17.00 19.89
N ASN A 87 -10.11 16.25 18.89
CA ASN A 87 -11.53 16.09 18.62
C ASN A 87 -11.99 14.78 19.27
N GLU A 88 -12.98 14.89 20.15
CA GLU A 88 -13.51 13.77 20.95
C GLU A 88 -14.16 12.69 20.09
N GLU A 89 -14.89 13.06 19.04
CA GLU A 89 -15.52 12.13 18.09
C GLU A 89 -14.49 11.27 17.37
N LEU A 90 -13.37 11.87 16.96
CA LEU A 90 -12.28 11.14 16.31
C LEU A 90 -11.57 10.17 17.26
N ARG A 91 -11.53 10.47 18.56
CA ARG A 91 -11.02 9.55 19.59
C ARG A 91 -11.98 8.41 19.84
N ASN A 92 -13.28 8.68 19.87
CA ASN A 92 -14.33 7.67 20.08
C ASN A 92 -14.39 6.68 18.91
N LEU A 93 -14.19 7.15 17.67
CA LEU A 93 -14.13 6.28 16.48
C LEU A 93 -12.96 5.29 16.50
N VAL A 94 -11.84 5.60 17.16
CA VAL A 94 -10.69 4.67 17.31
C VAL A 94 -10.99 3.57 18.33
N ASN A 95 -11.83 3.85 19.33
CA ASN A 95 -12.25 2.91 20.37
C ASN A 95 -13.52 2.13 19.99
N TYR A 96 -14.01 2.23 18.75
CA TYR A 96 -15.21 1.55 18.32
C TYR A 96 -15.03 0.03 18.36
N THR A 97 -15.77 -0.64 19.24
CA THR A 97 -15.93 -2.09 19.24
C THR A 97 -17.21 -2.42 18.49
N PRO A 98 -17.19 -3.40 17.57
CA PRO A 98 -18.34 -3.70 16.69
C PRO A 98 -19.54 -4.36 17.41
N GLU A 99 -19.60 -4.29 18.75
CA GLU A 99 -20.67 -4.88 19.57
C GLU A 99 -21.83 -3.91 19.84
N ASP A 100 -21.69 -2.61 19.52
CA ASP A 100 -22.71 -1.57 19.76
C ASP A 100 -23.74 -1.39 18.61
N LEU A 101 -24.10 -2.48 17.91
CA LEU A 101 -25.15 -2.50 16.87
C LEU A 101 -26.29 -3.46 17.19
#